data_AF-A0A957SXY2-F1
#
_entry.id   AF-A0A957SXY2-F1
#
_cell.length_a   1.000
_cell.length_b   1.000
_cell.length_c   1.000
_cell.angle_alpha   90.00
_cell.angle_beta   90.00
_cell.angle_gamma   90.00
#
_symmetry.space_group_name_H-M   'P 1'
#
loop_
_entity.id
_entity.type
_entity.pdbx_description
1 polymer ?
#
loop_
_entity_poly.entity_id
_entity_poly.type
_entity_poly.pdbx_seq_one_letter_code
_entity_poly.pdbx_strand_id
1 'polypeptide(L)'
;AVTAAPWLTLMQQTAPAAKLCAIIHAGRGRYNWAFFDADDLYWRPTADDHAGGTGEDLIAALHAVEAPAIWLTGESDPAVAAAVAPLSHVTLLDPVSSWRRAGQLARLAALHFAAGTEDDLAALQPLYLRNP
;
A
#
# COMPACT_ATOMS: atom_id res chain seq x y z
N ALA A 1 2.95 -2.98 4.26
CA ALA A 1 3.66 -1.93 5.01
C ALA A 1 4.76 -1.23 4.20
N VAL A 2 5.82 -1.91 3.73
CA VAL A 2 7.00 -1.23 3.15
C VAL A 2 6.71 -0.37 1.90
N THR A 3 5.80 -0.81 1.04
CA THR A 3 5.39 -0.06 -0.15
C THR A 3 4.64 1.23 0.21
N ALA A 4 3.92 1.24 1.33
CA ALA A 4 3.18 2.39 1.84
C ALA A 4 4.04 3.34 2.69
N ALA A 5 5.05 2.79 3.39
CA ALA A 5 5.84 3.47 4.42
C ALA A 5 6.35 4.87 4.06
N PRO A 6 6.84 5.16 2.83
CA PRO A 6 7.33 6.49 2.50
C PRO A 6 6.25 7.59 2.58
N TRP A 7 4.98 7.20 2.48
CA TRP A 7 3.86 8.11 2.29
C TRP A 7 3.00 8.28 3.54
N LEU A 8 3.06 7.35 4.50
CA LEU A 8 2.21 7.37 5.69
C LEU A 8 2.35 8.67 6.49
N THR A 9 3.58 9.17 6.68
CA THR A 9 3.82 10.46 7.36
C THR A 9 3.28 11.65 6.58
N LEU A 10 3.32 11.61 5.24
CA LEU A 10 2.79 12.68 4.40
C LEU A 10 1.26 12.70 4.43
N MET A 11 0.61 11.53 4.46
CA MET A 11 -0.84 11.41 4.58
C MET A 11 -1.35 12.08 5.85
N GLN A 12 -0.66 11.91 6.99
CA GLN A 12 -1.00 12.55 8.27
C GLN A 12 -1.01 14.09 8.20
N GLN A 13 -0.25 14.65 7.28
CA GLN A 13 -0.12 16.10 7.11
C GLN A 13 -1.08 16.65 6.04
N THR A 14 -1.85 15.79 5.38
CA THR A 14 -2.75 16.16 4.30
C THR A 14 -4.18 16.34 4.84
N ALA A 15 -4.82 17.45 4.47
CA ALA A 15 -6.21 17.74 4.81
C ALA A 15 -7.02 18.07 3.54
N PRO A 16 -8.12 17.37 3.24
CA PRO A 16 -8.63 16.19 3.97
C PRO A 16 -7.67 14.99 3.87
N ALA A 17 -7.72 14.10 4.86
CA ALA A 17 -6.87 12.91 4.88
C ALA A 17 -7.17 12.03 3.65
N ALA A 18 -6.12 11.69 2.90
CA ALA A 18 -6.21 10.70 1.82
C ALA A 18 -6.14 9.29 2.41
N LYS A 19 -6.71 8.30 1.72
CA LYS A 19 -6.42 6.88 1.92
C LYS A 19 -5.27 6.46 1.01
N LEU A 20 -4.44 5.51 1.41
CA LEU A 20 -3.34 5.02 0.58
C LEU A 20 -3.56 3.56 0.21
N CYS A 21 -3.59 3.27 -1.07
CA CYS A 21 -3.64 1.93 -1.62
C CYS A 21 -2.24 1.54 -2.08
N ALA A 22 -1.65 0.51 -1.47
CA ALA A 22 -0.36 -0.03 -1.91
C ALA A 22 -0.58 -1.31 -2.71
N ILE A 23 -0.05 -1.36 -3.94
CA ILE A 23 -0.17 -2.50 -4.86
C ILE A 23 1.16 -3.21 -5.08
N ILE A 24 1.09 -4.53 -5.25
CA ILE A 24 2.23 -5.40 -5.62
C ILE A 24 1.77 -6.30 -6.77
N HIS A 25 2.60 -6.47 -7.79
CA HIS A 25 2.28 -7.32 -8.93
C HIS A 25 2.37 -8.80 -8.51
N ALA A 26 1.29 -9.54 -8.75
CA ALA A 26 1.17 -10.97 -8.44
C ALA A 26 1.41 -11.87 -9.67
N GLY A 27 1.79 -11.28 -10.81
CA GLY A 27 2.00 -11.98 -12.07
C GLY A 27 0.72 -12.17 -12.88
N ARG A 28 0.87 -12.36 -14.20
CA ARG A 28 -0.23 -12.65 -15.14
C ARG A 28 -1.37 -11.63 -15.09
N GLY A 29 -1.05 -10.33 -14.93
CA GLY A 29 -2.03 -9.25 -14.87
C GLY A 29 -2.81 -9.19 -13.56
N ARG A 30 -2.31 -9.81 -12.49
CA ARG A 30 -2.91 -9.80 -11.16
C ARG A 30 -2.11 -8.93 -10.19
N TYR A 31 -2.80 -8.43 -9.18
CA TYR A 31 -2.30 -7.54 -8.14
C TYR A 31 -2.76 -8.02 -6.78
N ASN A 32 -1.91 -7.79 -5.77
CA ASN A 32 -2.34 -7.76 -4.38
C ASN A 32 -2.32 -6.32 -3.89
N TRP A 33 -3.28 -5.95 -3.05
CA TRP A 33 -3.36 -4.60 -2.50
C TRP A 33 -3.85 -4.58 -1.06
N ALA A 34 -3.44 -3.53 -0.34
CA ALA A 34 -3.93 -3.20 0.99
C ALA A 34 -4.13 -1.70 1.10
N PHE A 35 -5.14 -1.30 1.89
CA PHE A 35 -5.43 0.09 2.17
C PHE A 35 -4.89 0.49 3.53
N PHE A 36 -4.23 1.65 3.58
CA PHE A 36 -3.66 2.24 4.77
C PHE A 36 -4.39 3.53 5.07
N ASP A 37 -4.59 3.79 6.35
CA ASP A 37 -5.12 5.04 6.87
C ASP A 37 -3.99 5.85 7.50
N ALA A 38 -4.17 7.17 7.58
CA ALA A 38 -3.14 8.08 8.06
C ALA A 38 -2.88 7.94 9.57
N ASP A 39 -3.86 7.45 10.33
CA ASP A 39 -3.85 7.40 11.79
C ASP A 39 -3.01 6.24 12.36
N ASP A 40 -2.74 5.19 11.58
CA ASP A 40 -1.97 4.04 12.04
C ASP A 40 -0.65 3.83 11.26
N LEU A 41 0.39 4.56 11.67
CA LEU A 41 1.75 4.45 11.11
C LEU A 41 2.41 3.09 11.36
N TYR A 42 1.96 2.38 12.39
CA TYR A 42 2.59 1.14 12.86
C TYR A 42 1.81 -0.10 12.44
N TRP A 43 0.70 0.08 11.73
CA TRP A 43 -0.07 -1.04 11.23
C TRP A 43 0.73 -1.90 10.26
N ARG A 44 0.77 -3.20 10.56
CA ARG A 44 1.41 -4.22 9.74
C ARG A 44 0.33 -5.15 9.19
N PRO A 45 -0.09 -5.00 7.92
CA PRO A 45 -1.14 -5.83 7.36
C PRO A 45 -0.70 -7.29 7.32
N THR A 46 -1.60 -8.17 7.75
CA THR A 46 -1.54 -9.62 7.65
C THR A 46 -2.03 -10.09 6.28
N ALA A 47 -2.07 -11.40 6.04
CA ALA A 47 -2.53 -11.94 4.75
C ALA A 47 -4.00 -11.60 4.49
N ASP A 48 -4.84 -11.61 5.54
CA ASP A 48 -6.28 -11.37 5.45
C ASP A 48 -6.61 -9.89 5.20
N ASP A 49 -5.67 -8.99 5.50
CA ASP A 49 -5.78 -7.55 5.22
C ASP A 49 -5.48 -7.20 3.75
N HIS A 50 -4.96 -8.15 2.97
CA HIS A 50 -4.70 -7.96 1.56
C HIS A 50 -5.85 -8.53 0.73
N ALA A 51 -6.35 -7.72 -0.20
CA ALA A 51 -7.14 -8.21 -1.30
C ALA A 51 -6.24 -8.57 -2.48
N GLY A 52 -6.73 -9.40 -3.39
CA GLY A 52 -6.00 -9.81 -4.58
C GLY A 52 -6.93 -10.17 -5.73
N GLY A 53 -6.50 -9.87 -6.95
CA GLY A 53 -7.36 -9.97 -8.13
C GLY A 53 -6.71 -9.42 -9.40
N THR A 54 -7.52 -9.21 -10.43
CA THR A 54 -7.14 -8.59 -11.69
C THR A 54 -7.05 -7.07 -11.57
N GLY A 55 -6.65 -6.39 -12.64
CA GLY A 55 -6.75 -4.93 -12.73
C GLY A 55 -8.20 -4.43 -12.58
N GLU A 56 -9.19 -5.16 -13.09
CA GLU A 56 -10.61 -4.80 -12.95
C GLU A 56 -11.06 -4.87 -11.48
N ASP A 57 -10.64 -5.91 -10.77
CA ASP A 57 -10.94 -6.06 -9.33
C ASP A 57 -10.31 -4.94 -8.50
N LEU A 58 -9.08 -4.53 -8.84
CA LEU A 58 -8.43 -3.37 -8.21
C LEU A 58 -9.21 -2.09 -8.44
N ILE A 59 -9.67 -1.81 -9.67
CA ILE A 59 -10.46 -0.62 -9.98
C ILE A 59 -11.80 -0.65 -9.23
N ALA A 60 -12.47 -1.80 -9.18
CA ALA A 60 -13.69 -1.97 -8.41
C ALA A 60 -13.47 -1.71 -6.91
N ALA A 61 -12.35 -2.18 -6.35
CA ALA A 61 -11.98 -1.92 -4.97
C ALA A 61 -11.70 -0.42 -4.72
N LEU A 62 -11.04 0.28 -5.64
CA LEU A 62 -10.81 1.73 -5.53
C LEU A 62 -12.13 2.52 -5.53
N HIS A 63 -13.10 2.12 -6.37
CA HIS A 63 -14.43 2.74 -6.40
C HIS A 63 -15.26 2.50 -5.13
N ALA A 64 -15.12 1.33 -4.51
CA ALA A 64 -15.89 0.95 -3.33
C ALA A 64 -15.41 1.65 -2.04
N VAL A 65 -14.24 2.29 -2.08
CA VAL A 65 -13.65 2.97 -0.94
C VAL A 65 -14.28 4.35 -0.78
N GLU A 66 -14.97 4.56 0.33
CA GLU A 66 -15.49 5.87 0.72
C GLU A 66 -14.35 6.76 1.27
N ALA A 67 -13.58 7.39 0.37
CA ALA A 67 -12.55 8.35 0.73
C ALA A 67 -12.56 9.56 -0.22
N PRO A 68 -12.28 10.78 0.27
CA PRO A 68 -12.26 11.98 -0.57
C PRO A 68 -11.11 11.97 -1.58
N ALA A 69 -10.00 11.29 -1.25
CA ALA A 69 -8.86 11.08 -2.12
C ALA A 69 -8.17 9.75 -1.78
N ILE A 70 -7.67 9.07 -2.81
CA ILE A 70 -6.87 7.85 -2.69
C ILE A 70 -5.54 8.07 -3.37
N TRP A 71 -4.44 7.80 -2.68
CA TRP A 71 -3.11 7.71 -3.28
C TRP A 71 -2.82 6.25 -3.62
N LEU A 72 -2.49 5.96 -4.87
CA LEU A 72 -2.14 4.62 -5.32
C LEU A 72 -0.62 4.54 -5.49
N THR A 73 0.04 3.59 -4.83
CA THR A 73 1.49 3.43 -4.87
C THR A 73 1.91 1.97 -5.00
N GLY A 74 3.12 1.73 -5.48
CA GLY A 74 3.72 0.42 -5.62
C GLY A 74 3.95 0.01 -7.06
N GLU A 75 3.75 -1.27 -7.34
CA GLU A 75 4.07 -1.87 -8.64
C GLU A 75 2.93 -1.68 -9.65
N SER A 76 2.81 -0.46 -10.19
CA SER A 76 1.88 -0.16 -11.29
C SER A 76 2.49 -0.47 -12.66
N ASP A 77 1.69 -1.00 -13.57
CA ASP A 77 2.02 -1.13 -14.99
C ASP A 77 1.23 -0.11 -15.84
N PRO A 78 1.48 -0.01 -17.17
CA PRO A 78 0.75 0.89 -18.04
C PRO A 78 -0.78 0.63 -18.08
N ALA A 79 -1.22 -0.61 -17.85
CA ALA A 79 -2.64 -0.95 -17.88
C ALA A 79 -3.35 -0.40 -16.64
N VAL A 80 -2.76 -0.55 -15.45
CA VAL A 80 -3.27 0.06 -14.22
C VAL A 80 -3.24 1.59 -14.34
N ALA A 81 -2.17 2.17 -14.85
CA ALA A 81 -2.08 3.62 -15.03
C ALA A 81 -3.20 4.16 -15.94
N ALA A 82 -3.47 3.49 -17.06
CA ALA A 82 -4.56 3.85 -17.96
C ALA A 82 -5.95 3.69 -17.32
N ALA A 83 -6.16 2.62 -16.54
CA ALA A 83 -7.42 2.33 -15.88
C ALA A 83 -7.74 3.29 -14.71
N VAL A 84 -6.71 3.81 -14.04
CA VAL A 84 -6.83 4.76 -12.93
C VAL A 84 -6.93 6.21 -13.41
N ALA A 85 -6.37 6.55 -14.58
CA ALA A 85 -6.43 7.90 -15.15
C ALA A 85 -7.83 8.58 -15.17
N PRO A 86 -8.95 7.88 -15.46
CA PRO A 86 -10.28 8.51 -15.40
C PRO A 86 -10.83 8.72 -13.98
N LEU A 87 -10.20 8.16 -12.95
CA LEU A 87 -10.66 8.24 -11.56
C LEU A 87 -10.17 9.53 -10.90
N SER A 88 -10.99 10.58 -10.92
CA SER A 88 -10.61 11.91 -10.40
C SER A 88 -10.26 11.96 -8.90
N HIS A 89 -10.66 10.95 -8.14
CA HIS A 89 -10.39 10.81 -6.71
C HIS A 89 -9.15 9.95 -6.43
N VAL A 90 -8.48 9.42 -7.45
CA VAL A 90 -7.29 8.57 -7.31
C VAL A 90 -6.08 9.26 -7.93
N THR A 91 -5.02 9.41 -7.13
CA THR A 91 -3.72 9.89 -7.58
C THR A 91 -2.75 8.73 -7.64
N LEU A 92 -2.35 8.31 -8.84
CA LEU A 92 -1.24 7.37 -9.01
C LEU A 92 0.08 8.10 -8.72
N LEU A 93 0.78 7.64 -7.68
CA LEU A 93 2.11 8.14 -7.33
C LEU A 93 3.12 7.68 -8.36
N ASP A 94 4.13 8.52 -8.63
CA ASP A 94 5.08 8.23 -9.69
C ASP A 94 5.82 6.89 -9.44
N PRO A 95 6.19 6.17 -10.50
CA PRO A 95 6.80 4.86 -10.34
C PRO A 95 8.07 4.90 -9.50
N VAL A 96 8.93 5.90 -9.65
CA VAL A 96 10.25 5.98 -8.97
C VAL A 96 10.12 6.16 -7.47
N SER A 97 9.15 6.97 -7.03
CA SER A 97 8.85 7.18 -5.61
C SER A 97 8.05 6.02 -5.01
N SER A 98 7.39 5.22 -5.85
CA SER A 98 6.60 4.04 -5.45
C SER A 98 7.43 2.78 -5.17
N TRP A 99 8.73 2.75 -5.47
CA TRP A 99 9.58 1.58 -5.19
C TRP A 99 9.90 1.44 -3.70
N ARG A 100 9.89 0.19 -3.24
CA ARG A 100 10.38 -0.21 -1.92
C ARG A 100 11.87 0.12 -1.80
N ARG A 101 12.25 0.90 -0.79
CA ARG A 101 13.64 1.28 -0.53
C ARG A 101 14.09 0.77 0.84
N ALA A 102 15.28 0.16 0.89
CA ALA A 102 15.84 -0.35 2.14
C ALA A 102 15.96 0.74 3.23
N GLY A 103 16.29 1.98 2.86
CA GLY A 103 16.33 3.10 3.81
C GLY A 103 14.97 3.45 4.42
N GLN A 104 13.88 3.29 3.66
CA GLN A 104 12.51 3.52 4.17
C GLN A 104 12.09 2.38 5.11
N LEU A 105 12.46 1.14 4.78
CA LEU A 105 12.27 0.00 5.67
C LEU A 105 13.07 0.17 6.98
N ALA A 106 14.34 0.59 6.91
CA ALA A 106 15.17 0.82 8.08
C ALA A 106 14.60 1.94 8.96
N ARG A 107 14.11 3.03 8.35
CA ARG A 107 13.39 4.09 9.08
C ARG A 107 12.15 3.56 9.77
N LEU A 108 11.31 2.80 9.07
CA LEU A 108 10.10 2.20 9.66
C LEU A 108 10.46 1.25 10.82
N ALA A 109 11.47 0.40 10.66
CA ALA A 109 11.97 -0.48 11.71
C ALA A 109 12.47 0.29 12.93
N ALA A 110 13.20 1.40 12.74
CA ALA A 110 13.64 2.26 13.83
C ALA A 110 12.46 2.89 14.59
N LEU A 111 11.40 3.28 13.89
CA LEU A 111 10.17 3.80 14.51
C LEU A 111 9.46 2.73 15.33
N HIS A 112 9.34 1.50 14.81
CA HIS A 112 8.76 0.37 15.55
C HIS A 112 9.58 0.02 16.80
N PHE A 113 10.90 -0.07 16.67
CA PHE A 113 11.80 -0.34 17.78
C PHE A 113 11.70 0.72 18.87
N ALA A 114 11.69 2.01 18.50
CA ALA A 114 11.51 3.12 19.44
C ALA A 114 10.13 3.09 20.14
N ALA A 115 9.11 2.50 19.52
CA ALA A 115 7.79 2.28 20.11
C ALA A 115 7.70 0.98 20.94
N GLY A 116 8.81 0.27 21.15
CA GLY A 116 8.84 -1.00 21.88
C GLY A 116 8.23 -2.18 21.13
N THR A 117 8.02 -2.04 19.81
CA THR A 117 7.58 -3.14 18.95
C THR A 117 8.81 -3.91 18.46
N GLU A 118 8.92 -5.17 18.87
CA GLU A 118 9.98 -6.08 18.47
C GLU A 118 9.37 -7.41 18.01
N ASP A 119 10.01 -8.06 17.04
CA ASP A 119 9.61 -9.38 16.56
C ASP A 119 10.59 -10.44 17.08
N ASP A 120 10.06 -11.62 17.43
CA ASP A 120 10.90 -12.79 17.70
C ASP A 120 11.51 -13.31 16.38
N LEU A 121 12.83 -13.47 16.36
CA LEU A 121 13.56 -14.00 15.22
C LEU A 121 13.04 -15.38 14.79
N ALA A 122 12.63 -16.23 15.74
CA ALA A 122 12.10 -17.56 15.44
C ALA A 122 10.70 -17.52 14.80
N ALA A 123 9.97 -16.42 14.96
CA ALA A 123 8.63 -16.22 14.40
C ALA A 123 8.65 -15.54 13.02
N LEU A 124 9.81 -15.08 12.53
CA LEU A 124 9.91 -14.42 11.23
C LEU A 124 9.66 -15.41 10.10
N GLN A 125 8.60 -15.14 9.34
CA GLN A 125 8.23 -15.91 8.16
C GLN A 125 7.82 -14.99 7.00
N PRO A 126 8.01 -15.41 5.74
CA PRO A 126 7.46 -14.68 4.61
C PRO A 126 5.94 -14.60 4.71
N LEU A 127 5.38 -13.43 4.40
CA LEU A 127 3.95 -13.26 4.23
C LEU A 127 3.55 -13.72 2.82
N TYR A 128 2.97 -14.92 2.71
CA TYR A 128 2.43 -15.42 1.45
C TYR A 128 1.00 -14.93 1.26
N LEU A 129 0.80 -14.04 0.28
CA LEU A 129 -0.52 -13.57 -0.11
C LEU A 129 -1.16 -14.62 -1.02
N ARG A 130 -2.32 -15.14 -0.61
CA ARG A 130 -3.07 -16.10 -1.41
C ARG A 130 -3.94 -15.32 -2.38
N ASN A 131 -3.93 -15.73 -3.65
CA ASN A 131 -4.99 -15.30 -4.56
C ASN A 131 -6.28 -16.00 -4.12
N PRO A 132 -7.41 -15.29 -3.97
CA PRO A 132 -8.72 -15.94 -3.99
C PRO A 132 -8.94 -16.65 -5.33
#